data_AF-A0A0D0DAC5-F1
#
_entry.id   AF-A0A0D0DAC5-F1
#
_cell.length_a   1.000
_cell.length_b   1.000
_cell.length_c   1.000
_cell.angle_alpha   90.00
_cell.angle_beta   90.00
_cell.angle_gamma   90.00
#
_symmetry.space_group_name_H-M   'P 1'
#
loop_
_entity.id
_entity.type
_entity.pdbx_description
1 polymer ?
#
loop_
_entity_poly.entity_id
_entity_poly.type
_entity_poly.pdbx_seq_one_letter_code
_entity_poly.pdbx_strand_id
1 'polypeptide(L)' 'MYPQLSCMVLDYLTIPATSVDIEWLFSRGRLLLTHVRSRFSVQSTRALLCLGHWSLLGLIKSEDVESMSKLPDI' A
#
# COMPACT_ATOMS: atom_id res chain seq x y z
N MET A 1 28.82 21.40 5.85
CA MET A 1 27.59 20.58 5.74
C MET A 1 27.55 19.99 4.34
N TYR A 2 27.32 18.69 4.20
CA TYR A 2 27.33 17.99 2.91
C TYR A 2 25.91 17.55 2.53
N PRO A 3 25.10 18.43 1.92
CA PRO A 3 23.69 18.13 1.62
C PRO A 3 23.52 16.92 0.69
N GLN A 4 24.44 16.72 -0.24
CA GLN A 4 24.39 15.61 -1.20
C GLN A 4 24.73 14.26 -0.54
N LEU A 5 25.70 14.23 0.38
CA LEU A 5 26.03 13.02 1.13
C LEU A 5 24.89 12.62 2.06
N SER A 6 24.23 13.59 2.71
CA SER A 6 23.06 13.29 3.53
C SER A 6 21.91 12.69 2.74
N CYS A 7 21.64 13.19 1.52
CA CYS A 7 20.61 12.61 0.66
C CYS A 7 20.96 11.17 0.26
N MET A 8 22.21 10.92 -0.17
CA MET A 8 22.66 9.58 -0.53
C MET A 8 22.52 8.59 0.64
N VAL A 9 22.92 8.99 1.85
CA VAL A 9 22.79 8.13 3.04
C VAL A 9 21.33 7.81 3.34
N LEU A 10 20.43 8.79 3.23
CA LEU A 10 19.00 8.55 3.42
C LEU A 10 18.45 7.56 2.40
N ASP A 11 18.83 7.69 1.11
CA ASP A 11 18.41 6.77 0.07
C ASP A 11 18.86 5.34 0.37
N TYR A 12 20.12 5.14 0.79
CA TYR A 12 20.65 3.82 1.16
C TYR A 12 19.94 3.22 2.39
N LEU A 13 19.67 4.04 3.42
CA LEU A 13 19.05 3.56 4.65
C LEU A 13 17.55 3.29 4.49
N THR A 14 16.91 3.85 3.46
CA THR A 14 15.48 3.63 3.19
C THR A 14 15.22 2.31 2.46
N ILE A 15 16.26 1.72 1.84
CA ILE A 15 16.13 0.39 1.21
C ILE A 15 15.97 -0.65 2.31
N PRO A 16 14.85 -1.40 2.37
CA PRO A 16 14.68 -2.45 3.35
C PRO A 16 15.73 -3.54 3.11
N ALA A 17 16.39 -3.98 4.19
CA ALA A 17 17.43 -5.01 4.12
C ALA A 17 16.88 -6.39 3.73
N THR A 18 15.56 -6.59 3.79
CA THR A 18 14.90 -7.88 3.54
C THR A 18 13.64 -7.72 2.70
N SER A 19 13.25 -8.79 2.00
CA SER A 19 11.98 -8.87 1.24
C SER A 19 10.75 -9.12 2.12
N VAL A 20 10.94 -9.21 3.44
CA VAL A 20 9.89 -9.66 4.39
C VAL A 20 8.67 -8.74 4.35
N ASP A 21 8.87 -7.43 4.23
CA ASP A 21 7.76 -6.46 4.16
C ASP A 21 6.89 -6.67 2.92
N ILE A 22 7.52 -6.99 1.79
CA ILE A 22 6.85 -7.28 0.53
C ILE A 22 6.13 -8.63 0.60
N GLU A 23 6.77 -9.65 1.16
CA GLU A 23 6.18 -10.99 1.36
C GLU A 23 4.99 -10.96 2.33
N TRP A 24 5.06 -10.14 3.38
CA TRP A 24 3.96 -9.91 4.30
C TRP A 24 2.79 -9.21 3.59
N LEU A 25 3.07 -8.18 2.78
CA LEU A 25 2.06 -7.50 1.98
C LEU A 25 1.39 -8.48 0.99
N PHE A 26 2.14 -9.33 0.30
CA PHE A 26 1.58 -10.33 -0.60
C PHE A 26 0.82 -11.43 0.13
N SER A 27 1.28 -11.87 1.30
CA SER A 27 0.59 -12.89 2.09
C SER A 27 -0.74 -12.37 2.64
N ARG A 28 -0.76 -11.14 3.15
CA ARG A 28 -1.99 -10.47 3.59
C ARG A 28 -2.90 -10.14 2.41
N GLY A 29 -2.30 -9.68 1.32
CA GLY A 29 -2.97 -9.41 0.05
C GLY A 29 -3.50 -10.66 -0.65
N ARG A 30 -2.96 -11.84 -0.36
CA ARG A 30 -3.45 -13.12 -0.90
C ARG A 30 -4.90 -13.33 -0.52
N LEU A 31 -5.33 -12.97 0.69
CA LEU A 31 -6.75 -13.05 1.06
C LEU A 31 -7.61 -12.18 0.13
N LEU A 32 -7.17 -10.95 -0.20
CA LEU A 32 -7.87 -10.08 -1.16
C LEU A 32 -7.85 -10.66 -2.57
N LEU A 33 -6.74 -11.30 -2.97
CA LEU A 33 -6.54 -11.86 -4.30
C LEU A 33 -7.25 -13.21 -4.53
N THR A 34 -7.38 -14.04 -3.49
CA THR A 34 -7.92 -15.40 -3.60
C THR A 34 -9.33 -15.55 -3.04
N HIS A 35 -9.72 -14.78 -2.01
CA HIS A 35 -11.04 -14.90 -1.39
C HIS A 35 -12.14 -14.22 -2.22
N VAL A 36 -11.80 -13.13 -2.91
CA VAL A 36 -12.69 -12.40 -3.82
C VAL A 36 -12.33 -12.81 -5.25
N ARG A 37 -12.75 -14.02 -5.64
CA ARG A 37 -12.50 -14.65 -6.95
C ARG A 37 -13.25 -13.94 -8.10
N SER A 38 -13.21 -12.62 -8.15
CA SER A 38 -13.84 -11.77 -9.14
C SER A 38 -12.76 -10.88 -9.76
N ARG A 39 -12.37 -11.20 -11.00
CA ARG A 39 -11.54 -10.46 -11.96
C ARG A 39 -11.17 -9.01 -11.61
N PHE A 40 -10.40 -8.79 -10.55
CA PHE A 40 -9.94 -7.44 -10.22
C PHE A 40 -8.75 -7.14 -11.14
N SER A 41 -8.81 -6.01 -11.83
CA SER A 41 -7.68 -5.56 -12.64
C SER A 41 -6.45 -5.40 -11.74
N VAL A 42 -5.25 -5.66 -12.29
CA VAL A 42 -3.98 -5.44 -11.60
C VAL A 42 -3.90 -4.03 -11.00
N GLN A 43 -4.49 -3.05 -11.69
CA GLN A 43 -4.57 -1.67 -11.23
C GLN A 43 -5.40 -1.53 -9.96
N SER A 44 -6.56 -2.18 -9.91
CA SER A 44 -7.46 -2.10 -8.78
C SER A 44 -6.88 -2.85 -7.57
N THR A 45 -6.24 -4.02 -7.78
CA THR A 45 -5.53 -4.75 -6.71
C THR A 45 -4.42 -3.90 -6.10
N ARG A 46 -3.63 -3.23 -6.94
CA ARG A 46 -2.57 -2.32 -6.48
C ARG A 46 -3.14 -1.16 -5.66
N ALA A 47 -4.22 -0.53 -6.13
CA ALA A 47 -4.88 0.55 -5.41
C ALA A 47 -5.37 0.09 -4.03
N LEU A 48 -5.97 -1.09 -3.94
CA LEU A 48 -6.45 -1.66 -2.68
C LEU A 48 -5.32 -1.95 -1.69
N LEU A 49 -4.19 -2.48 -2.16
CA LEU A 49 -3.00 -2.72 -1.33
C LEU A 49 -2.40 -1.40 -0.81
N CYS A 50 -2.30 -0.38 -1.68
CA CYS A 50 -1.84 0.95 -1.28
C CYS A 50 -2.78 1.60 -0.26
N LEU A 51 -4.10 1.54 -0.48
CA LEU A 51 -5.11 2.04 0.47
C LEU A 51 -5.00 1.34 1.83
N GLY A 52 -4.85 0.01 1.82
CA GLY A 52 -4.64 -0.75 3.06
C GLY A 52 -3.38 -0.33 3.81
N HIS A 53 -2.28 -0.11 3.09
CA HIS A 53 -1.02 0.35 3.69
C HIS A 53 -1.12 1.78 4.24
N TRP A 54 -1.72 2.71 3.48
CA TRP A 54 -1.93 4.09 3.92
C TRP A 54 -2.89 4.18 5.11
N SER A 55 -3.88 3.29 5.20
CA SER A 55 -4.74 3.17 6.37
C SER A 55 -3.95 2.74 7.61
N LEU A 56 -3.03 1.76 7.49
CA LEU A 56 -2.17 1.35 8.60
C LEU A 56 -1.24 2.47 9.08
N LEU A 57 -0.76 3.29 8.16
CA LEU A 57 0.06 4.46 8.48
C LEU A 57 -0.75 5.65 9.01
N GLY A 58 -2.09 5.56 9.05
CA GLY A 58 -2.96 6.64 9.49
C GLY A 58 -3.03 7.83 8.52
N LEU A 59 -2.60 7.65 7.27
CA LEU A 59 -2.67 8.68 6.23
C LEU A 59 -4.08 8.88 5.68
N ILE A 60 -4.98 7.91 5.90
CA ILE A 60 -6.36 7.96 5.45
C ILE A 60 -7.26 7.99 6.68
N LYS A 61 -8.19 8.96 6.71
CA LYS A 61 -9.23 8.99 7.72
C LYS A 61 -10.36 8.04 7.34
N SER A 62 -10.91 7.33 8.31
CA SER A 62 -12.01 6.37 8.07
C SER A 62 -13.25 7.03 7.44
N GLU A 63 -13.46 8.33 7.67
CA GLU A 63 -14.52 9.14 7.05
C GLU A 63 -14.45 9.20 5.51
N ASP A 64 -13.24 9.23 4.96
CA ASP A 64 -13.02 9.27 3.51
C ASP A 64 -13.34 7.90 2.89
N VAL A 65 -12.99 6.81 3.57
CA VAL A 65 -13.26 5.43 3.11
C VAL A 65 -14.77 5.16 3.08
N GLU A 66 -15.51 5.60 4.10
CA GLU A 66 -16.98 5.49 4.11
C GLU A 66 -17.67 6.36 3.08
N SER A 67 -17.06 7.49 2.71
CA SER A 67 -17.59 8.35 1.65
C SER A 67 -17.39 7.71 0.28
N MET A 68 -16.24 7.05 0.07
CA MET A 68 -15.94 6.29 -1.15
C MET A 68 -16.85 5.07 -1.34
N SER A 69 -17.28 4.40 -0.27
CA SER A 69 -18.20 3.25 -0.37
C SER A 69 -19.65 3.63 -0.68
N LYS A 70 -20.01 4.91 -0.48
CA LYS A 70 -21.36 5.44 -0.76
C LYS A 70 -21.51 6.00 -2.18
N LEU A 71 -20.42 6.14 -2.92
CA LEU A 71 -20.47 6.55 -4.32
C LEU A 71 -21.09 5.43 -5.17
N PRO A 72 -22.06 5.73 -6.05
CA PRO A 72 -22.62 4.72 -6.93
C PRO A 72 -21.56 4.20 -7.89
N ASP A 73 -21.44 2.88 -8.01
CA ASP A 73 -20.63 2.23 -9.04
C ASP A 73 -21.09 2.72 -10.44
N ILE A 74 -20.16 3.28 -11.21
CA ILE A 74 -20.36 3.76 -12.58
C ILE A 74 -20.41 2.57 -13.56
#